data_AF-A0A4U7DM58-F1
#
_entry.id   AF-A0A4U7DM58-F1
#
_cell.length_a   1.000
_cell.length_b   1.000
_cell.length_c   1.000
_cell.angle_alpha   90.00
_cell.angle_beta   90.00
_cell.angle_gamma   90.00
#
_symmetry.space_group_name_H-M   'P 1'
#
loop_
_entity.id
_entity.type
_entity.pdbx_description
1 polymer ?
#
loop_
_entity_poly.entity_id
_entity_poly.type
_entity_poly.pdbx_seq_one_letter_code
_entity_poly.pdbx_strand_id
1 'polypeptide(L)'
;EIGFDDYLSEGDHEWESLPDQIWGIDDDAERQAARRDSQTADYFLGGINAIAQTGELVAADLSGSRIGAYPFAASNVVIVSGINKIVPTLDDALDRLESVAYPLENERAKEAYGAESMIAKQLIFRQEVEEGRTTVVLIREQLGY
;
A
#
# COMPACT_ATOMS: atom_id res chain seq x y z
N GLU A 1 -1.04 2.92 13.07
CA GLU A 1 -1.57 1.69 12.43
C GLU A 1 -3.02 1.51 12.85
N ILE A 2 -3.83 0.74 12.11
CA ILE A 2 -5.25 0.51 12.43
C ILE A 2 -5.52 -0.85 13.11
N GLY A 3 -4.46 -1.64 13.38
CA GLY A 3 -4.56 -2.96 14.03
C GLY A 3 -5.13 -4.07 13.14
N PHE A 4 -5.19 -3.87 11.82
CA PHE A 4 -5.72 -4.88 10.90
C PHE A 4 -4.76 -6.06 10.70
N ASP A 5 -3.45 -5.80 10.70
CA ASP A 5 -2.43 -6.84 10.59
C ASP A 5 -2.45 -7.74 11.84
N ASP A 6 -2.63 -7.15 13.04
CA ASP A 6 -2.83 -7.89 14.29
C ASP A 6 -4.09 -8.77 14.23
N TYR A 7 -5.23 -8.20 13.78
CA TYR A 7 -6.48 -8.96 13.61
C TYR A 7 -6.30 -10.15 12.66
N LEU A 8 -5.60 -9.97 11.53
CA LEU A 8 -5.32 -11.07 10.58
C LEU A 8 -4.38 -12.12 11.18
N SER A 9 -3.42 -11.70 12.00
CA SER A 9 -2.44 -12.62 12.60
C SER A 9 -3.04 -13.46 13.75
N GLU A 10 -4.08 -12.95 14.44
CA GLU A 10 -4.75 -13.65 15.54
C GLU A 10 -5.54 -14.88 15.08
N GLY A 11 -5.98 -14.92 13.82
CA GLY A 11 -6.63 -16.07 13.20
C GLY A 11 -8.07 -16.35 13.63
N ASP A 12 -8.68 -15.52 14.49
CA ASP A 12 -10.12 -15.59 14.84
C ASP A 12 -10.98 -14.83 13.81
N HIS A 13 -10.90 -15.28 12.56
CA HIS A 13 -11.62 -14.70 11.43
C HIS A 13 -11.80 -15.71 10.28
N GLU A 14 -12.67 -15.36 9.33
CA GLU A 14 -12.97 -16.20 8.16
C GLU A 14 -12.05 -15.93 6.95
N TRP A 15 -11.17 -14.92 7.04
CA TRP A 15 -10.26 -14.53 5.96
C TRP A 15 -9.04 -15.44 5.83
N GLU A 16 -8.53 -15.56 4.61
CA GLU A 16 -7.22 -16.15 4.33
C GLU A 16 -6.13 -15.07 4.36
N SER A 17 -5.18 -15.18 5.29
CA SER A 17 -4.05 -14.25 5.37
C SER A 17 -2.89 -14.71 4.48
N LEU A 18 -2.83 -14.19 3.25
CA LEU A 18 -1.70 -14.45 2.34
C LEU A 18 -0.35 -13.98 2.89
N PRO A 19 -0.24 -12.81 3.60
CA PRO A 19 1.01 -12.43 4.25
C PRO A 19 1.54 -13.48 5.22
N ASP A 20 0.70 -14.05 6.09
CA ASP A 20 1.13 -15.04 7.08
C ASP A 20 1.61 -16.33 6.42
N GLN A 21 0.91 -16.77 5.36
CA GLN A 21 1.36 -17.91 4.56
C GLN A 21 2.73 -17.64 3.91
N ILE A 22 2.91 -16.46 3.31
CA ILE A 22 4.17 -16.06 2.67
C ILE A 22 5.31 -16.04 3.68
N TRP A 23 5.09 -15.52 4.89
CA TRP A 23 6.09 -15.48 5.95
C TRP A 23 6.48 -16.87 6.46
N GLY A 24 5.60 -17.86 6.33
CA GLY A 24 5.87 -19.26 6.63
C GLY A 24 6.69 -20.02 5.56
N ILE A 25 7.02 -19.41 4.42
CA ILE A 25 7.79 -20.06 3.35
C ILE A 25 9.30 -19.85 3.55
N ASP A 26 10.03 -20.95 3.78
CA ASP A 26 11.48 -20.93 3.99
C ASP A 26 12.26 -20.66 2.70
N ASP A 27 11.87 -21.28 1.58
CA ASP A 27 12.57 -21.12 0.30
C ASP A 27 12.35 -19.72 -0.30
N ASP A 28 13.46 -19.03 -0.60
CA ASP A 28 13.42 -17.65 -1.09
C ASP A 28 12.71 -17.52 -2.43
N ALA A 29 12.86 -18.48 -3.34
CA ALA A 29 12.27 -18.41 -4.68
C ALA A 29 10.76 -18.67 -4.62
N GLU A 30 10.33 -19.64 -3.83
CA GLU A 30 8.93 -19.92 -3.54
C GLU A 30 8.27 -18.73 -2.82
N ARG A 31 8.92 -18.16 -1.80
CA ARG A 31 8.41 -16.97 -1.09
C ARG A 31 8.24 -15.79 -2.04
N GLN A 32 9.19 -15.57 -2.96
CA GLN A 32 9.06 -14.52 -3.97
C GLN A 32 7.98 -14.80 -5.01
N ALA A 33 7.72 -16.06 -5.36
CA ALA A 33 6.62 -16.42 -6.24
C ALA A 33 5.27 -16.15 -5.55
N ALA A 34 5.11 -16.58 -4.30
CA ALA A 34 3.91 -16.34 -3.51
C ALA A 34 3.66 -14.84 -3.28
N ARG A 35 4.71 -14.01 -3.08
CA ARG A 35 4.58 -12.54 -3.01
C ARG A 35 4.07 -11.90 -4.29
N ARG A 36 4.39 -12.46 -5.46
CA ARG A 36 3.85 -11.98 -6.74
C ARG A 36 2.40 -12.43 -6.91
N ASP A 37 2.11 -13.66 -6.54
CA ASP A 37 0.76 -14.22 -6.60
C ASP A 37 -0.21 -13.45 -5.68
N SER A 38 0.21 -13.08 -4.47
CA SER A 38 -0.65 -12.31 -3.56
C SER A 38 -1.07 -10.93 -4.06
N GLN A 39 -0.48 -10.41 -5.14
CA GLN A 39 -0.96 -9.20 -5.79
C GLN A 39 -2.32 -9.40 -6.49
N THR A 40 -2.72 -10.64 -6.77
CA THR A 40 -3.99 -11.02 -7.39
C THR A 40 -5.07 -11.41 -6.37
N ALA A 41 -4.84 -11.12 -5.09
CA ALA A 41 -5.78 -11.42 -4.02
C ALA A 41 -7.19 -10.87 -4.31
N ASP A 42 -8.21 -11.57 -3.80
CA ASP A 42 -9.60 -11.12 -3.90
C ASP A 42 -9.80 -9.75 -3.26
N TYR A 43 -9.13 -9.48 -2.14
CA TYR A 43 -9.08 -8.19 -1.49
C TYR A 43 -7.63 -7.82 -1.17
N PHE A 44 -7.20 -6.67 -1.67
CA PHE A 44 -5.90 -6.10 -1.36
C PHE A 44 -6.08 -4.83 -0.52
N LEU A 45 -5.72 -4.91 0.76
CA LEU A 45 -5.71 -3.76 1.65
C LEU A 45 -4.36 -3.04 1.60
N GLY A 46 -4.38 -1.71 1.60
CA GLY A 46 -3.14 -0.95 1.74
C GLY A 46 -3.34 0.52 2.01
N GLY A 47 -2.25 1.21 2.34
CA GLY A 47 -2.22 2.67 2.43
C GLY A 47 -1.89 3.33 1.09
N ILE A 48 -1.99 4.65 1.04
CA ILE A 48 -1.56 5.47 -0.11
C ILE A 48 -0.51 6.50 0.35
N ASN A 49 0.34 6.99 -0.57
CA ASN A 49 1.32 8.02 -0.24
C ASN A 49 0.72 9.42 -0.32
N ALA A 50 -0.23 9.69 -1.22
CA ALA A 50 -0.95 10.97 -1.22
C ALA A 50 -2.31 10.85 -1.92
N ILE A 51 -3.23 11.77 -1.58
CA ILE A 51 -4.55 11.92 -2.20
C ILE A 51 -4.67 13.38 -2.61
N ALA A 52 -4.71 13.66 -3.90
CA ALA A 52 -4.98 15.00 -4.40
C ALA A 52 -6.48 15.31 -4.33
N GLN A 53 -6.85 16.54 -3.95
CA GLN A 53 -8.26 16.99 -3.98
C GLN A 53 -8.83 17.01 -5.41
N THR A 54 -7.97 17.00 -6.42
CA THR A 54 -8.31 16.83 -7.84
C THR A 54 -8.72 15.40 -8.21
N GLY A 55 -8.54 14.43 -7.31
CA GLY A 55 -9.05 13.05 -7.43
C GLY A 55 -8.00 11.96 -7.59
N GLU A 56 -6.73 12.33 -7.81
CA GLU A 56 -5.66 11.36 -8.01
C GLU A 56 -5.12 10.78 -6.69
N LEU A 57 -4.82 9.48 -6.73
CA LEU A 57 -4.08 8.79 -5.68
C LEU A 57 -2.64 8.55 -6.15
N VAL A 58 -1.67 8.84 -5.29
CA VAL A 58 -0.24 8.64 -5.60
C VAL A 58 0.34 7.56 -4.71
N ALA A 59 0.91 6.54 -5.34
CA ALA A 59 1.63 5.46 -4.67
C ALA A 59 3.06 5.35 -5.21
N ALA A 60 4.01 4.95 -4.36
CA ALA A 60 5.34 4.59 -4.78
C ALA A 60 5.92 3.43 -3.99
N ASP A 61 6.75 2.63 -4.65
CA ASP A 61 7.44 1.48 -4.09
C ASP A 61 8.88 1.38 -4.63
N LEU A 62 9.75 0.73 -3.86
CA LEU A 62 11.05 0.24 -4.33
C LEU A 62 10.87 -1.02 -5.21
N SER A 63 10.38 -2.10 -4.61
CA SER A 63 10.25 -3.42 -5.23
C SER A 63 9.05 -3.50 -6.19
N GLY A 64 8.01 -2.72 -5.96
CA GLY A 64 6.74 -2.80 -6.68
C GLY A 64 5.73 -3.79 -6.08
N SER A 65 6.03 -4.38 -4.91
CA SER A 65 5.23 -5.45 -4.31
C SER A 65 3.92 -4.98 -3.67
N ARG A 66 3.55 -3.70 -3.76
CA ARG A 66 2.25 -3.17 -3.36
C ARG A 66 1.55 -2.50 -4.52
N ILE A 67 2.28 -1.70 -5.32
CA ILE A 67 1.71 -1.06 -6.52
C ILE A 67 1.36 -2.06 -7.63
N GLY A 68 1.78 -3.33 -7.55
CA GLY A 68 1.35 -4.35 -8.52
C GLY A 68 -0.16 -4.64 -8.43
N ALA A 69 -0.70 -4.62 -7.21
CA ALA A 69 -2.12 -4.86 -6.95
C ALA A 69 -3.04 -3.74 -7.43
N TYR A 70 -2.66 -2.46 -7.20
CA TYR A 70 -3.58 -1.33 -7.38
C TYR A 70 -4.11 -1.15 -8.81
N PRO A 71 -3.26 -1.08 -9.86
CA PRO A 71 -3.73 -0.74 -11.20
C PRO A 71 -4.65 -1.80 -11.79
N PHE A 72 -4.44 -3.08 -11.46
CA PHE A 72 -5.12 -4.17 -12.15
C PHE A 72 -5.23 -5.48 -11.36
N ALA A 73 -4.14 -5.95 -10.72
CA ALA A 73 -4.05 -7.36 -10.36
C ALA A 73 -5.07 -7.81 -9.31
N ALA A 74 -5.34 -7.01 -8.28
CA ALA A 74 -6.30 -7.38 -7.24
C ALA A 74 -7.74 -7.16 -7.70
N SER A 75 -8.62 -8.11 -7.35
CA SER A 75 -10.05 -8.07 -7.68
C SER A 75 -10.76 -6.92 -6.96
N ASN A 76 -10.40 -6.65 -5.70
CA ASN A 76 -10.87 -5.51 -4.93
C ASN A 76 -9.69 -4.82 -4.25
N VAL A 77 -9.63 -3.48 -4.33
CA VAL A 77 -8.60 -2.65 -3.72
C VAL A 77 -9.23 -1.79 -2.64
N VAL A 78 -8.79 -1.95 -1.40
CA VAL A 78 -9.26 -1.13 -0.27
C VAL A 78 -8.10 -0.28 0.23
N ILE A 79 -8.19 1.01 -0.04
CA ILE A 79 -7.20 1.99 0.38
C ILE A 79 -7.66 2.61 1.70
N VAL A 80 -6.90 2.39 2.77
CA VAL A 80 -7.16 3.01 4.07
C VAL A 80 -6.13 4.10 4.30
N SER A 81 -6.58 5.34 4.49
CA SER A 81 -5.68 6.50 4.61
C SER A 81 -6.13 7.48 5.66
N GLY A 82 -5.17 8.03 6.42
CA GLY A 82 -5.41 9.20 7.23
C GLY A 82 -5.67 10.44 6.37
N ILE A 83 -6.45 11.38 6.89
CA ILE A 83 -6.73 12.67 6.22
C ILE A 83 -5.48 13.56 6.08
N ASN A 84 -4.41 13.28 6.83
CA ASN A 84 -3.11 13.95 6.69
C ASN A 84 -2.40 13.71 5.34
N LYS A 85 -2.95 12.81 4.52
CA LYS A 85 -2.43 12.52 3.18
C LYS A 85 -3.15 13.27 2.06
N ILE A 86 -4.18 14.05 2.39
CA ILE A 86 -4.95 14.84 1.43
C ILE A 86 -4.23 16.17 1.17
N VAL A 87 -3.99 16.48 -0.10
CA VAL A 87 -3.29 17.70 -0.55
C VAL A 87 -4.05 18.36 -1.72
N PRO A 88 -3.83 19.65 -2.00
CA PRO A 88 -4.67 20.37 -2.97
C PRO A 88 -4.58 19.84 -4.40
N THR A 89 -3.37 19.57 -4.91
CA THR A 89 -3.16 19.21 -6.33
C THR A 89 -2.34 17.93 -6.50
N LEU A 90 -2.29 17.41 -7.73
CA LEU A 90 -1.38 16.33 -8.09
C LEU A 90 0.10 16.71 -7.87
N ASP A 91 0.48 17.95 -8.18
CA ASP A 91 1.86 18.40 -7.94
C ASP A 91 2.18 18.39 -6.45
N ASP A 92 1.26 18.88 -5.59
CA ASP A 92 1.42 18.78 -4.13
C ASP A 92 1.49 17.32 -3.65
N ALA A 93 0.84 16.38 -4.35
CA ALA A 93 0.86 14.96 -4.00
C ALA A 93 2.21 14.32 -4.35
N LEU A 94 2.82 14.71 -5.46
CA LEU A 94 4.18 14.32 -5.83
C LEU A 94 5.20 14.96 -4.88
N ASP A 95 5.04 16.25 -4.56
CA ASP A 95 5.90 16.95 -3.60
C ASP A 95 5.82 16.32 -2.22
N ARG A 96 4.62 15.97 -1.73
CA ARG A 96 4.41 15.25 -0.46
C ARG A 96 5.09 13.88 -0.48
N LEU A 97 4.99 13.15 -1.58
CA LEU A 97 5.64 11.84 -1.72
C LEU A 97 7.16 11.97 -1.51
N GLU A 98 7.80 12.97 -2.10
CA GLU A 98 9.24 13.18 -2.01
C GLU A 98 9.69 13.82 -0.69
N SER A 99 8.95 14.81 -0.19
CA SER A 99 9.36 15.63 0.96
C SER A 99 8.90 15.08 2.32
N VAL A 100 7.86 14.24 2.34
CA VAL A 100 7.27 13.70 3.58
C VAL A 100 7.35 12.18 3.59
N ALA A 101 6.74 11.52 2.60
CA ALA A 101 6.56 10.07 2.67
C ALA A 101 7.89 9.31 2.50
N TYR A 102 8.71 9.71 1.53
CA TYR A 102 9.98 9.03 1.26
C TYR A 102 11.01 9.14 2.41
N PRO A 103 11.27 10.31 3.02
CA PRO A 103 12.21 10.39 4.13
C PRO A 103 11.80 9.51 5.31
N LEU A 104 10.51 9.50 5.65
CA LEU A 104 9.98 8.67 6.73
C LEU A 104 10.03 7.18 6.39
N GLU A 105 9.76 6.80 5.13
CA GLU A 105 9.95 5.43 4.67
C GLU A 105 11.41 5.01 4.68
N ASN A 106 12.34 5.90 4.31
CA ASN A 106 13.77 5.59 4.26
C ASN A 106 14.32 5.34 5.67
N GLU A 107 13.94 6.16 6.65
CA GLU A 107 14.28 5.92 8.06
C GLU A 107 13.70 4.58 8.53
N ARG A 108 12.41 4.31 8.27
CA ARG A 108 11.79 3.03 8.60
C ARG A 108 12.51 1.84 7.94
N ALA A 109 12.87 1.95 6.67
CA ALA A 109 13.54 0.89 5.92
C ALA A 109 14.96 0.61 6.46
N LYS A 110 15.68 1.66 6.86
CA LYS A 110 16.98 1.54 7.53
C LYS A 110 16.85 0.83 8.87
N GLU A 111 15.85 1.19 9.67
CA GLU A 111 15.59 0.56 10.97
C GLU A 111 15.12 -0.89 10.85
N ALA A 112 14.18 -1.17 9.95
CA ALA A 112 13.55 -2.48 9.82
C ALA A 112 14.36 -3.49 9.00
N TYR A 113 15.08 -3.03 7.96
CA TYR A 113 15.72 -3.90 6.98
C TYR A 113 17.23 -3.65 6.82
N GLY A 114 17.78 -2.60 7.45
CA GLY A 114 19.18 -2.23 7.28
C GLY A 114 19.53 -1.77 5.86
N ALA A 115 18.54 -1.33 5.08
CA ALA A 115 18.68 -0.94 3.68
C ALA A 115 18.00 0.41 3.41
N GLU A 116 18.53 1.16 2.44
CA GLU A 116 17.88 2.39 1.99
C GLU A 116 16.64 2.10 1.15
N SER A 117 15.66 2.99 1.24
CA SER A 117 14.49 3.00 0.37
C SER A 117 14.74 3.89 -0.86
N MET A 118 13.81 3.85 -1.82
CA MET A 118 13.82 4.72 -3.00
C MET A 118 12.43 4.78 -3.61
N ILE A 119 12.06 5.94 -4.16
CA ILE A 119 10.90 6.09 -5.06
C ILE A 119 11.30 5.52 -6.44
N ALA A 120 11.33 4.19 -6.56
CA ALA A 120 11.82 3.53 -7.78
C ALA A 120 10.71 3.33 -8.82
N LYS A 121 9.49 3.09 -8.34
CA LYS A 121 8.29 2.90 -9.15
C LYS A 121 7.19 3.77 -8.57
N GLN A 122 6.51 4.50 -9.44
CA GLN A 122 5.45 5.42 -9.05
C GLN A 122 4.18 5.13 -9.85
N LEU A 123 3.04 5.21 -9.19
CA LEU A 123 1.71 5.10 -9.77
C LEU A 123 0.93 6.38 -9.49
N ILE A 124 0.36 6.95 -10.54
CA ILE A 124 -0.70 7.96 -10.46
C ILE A 124 -2.00 7.28 -10.85
N PHE A 125 -2.85 7.01 -9.85
CA PHE A 125 -4.13 6.37 -10.03
C PHE A 125 -5.21 7.45 -10.14
N ARG A 126 -5.62 7.74 -11.38
CA ARG A 126 -6.55 8.84 -11.69
C ARG A 126 -8.02 8.45 -11.57
N GLN A 127 -8.35 7.24 -11.97
CA GLN A 127 -9.73 6.78 -12.07
C GLN A 127 -9.78 5.26 -12.10
N GLU A 128 -10.73 4.69 -11.36
CA GLU A 128 -11.18 3.31 -11.51
C GLU A 128 -12.36 3.28 -12.49
N VAL A 129 -12.29 2.38 -13.47
CA VAL A 129 -13.33 2.21 -14.49
C VAL A 129 -14.30 1.08 -14.13
N GLU A 130 -13.86 0.14 -13.30
CA GLU A 130 -14.68 -0.94 -12.78
C GLU A 130 -15.41 -0.50 -11.51
N GLU A 131 -16.72 -0.32 -11.60
CA GLU A 131 -17.54 0.11 -10.47
C GLU A 131 -17.43 -0.89 -9.31
N GLY A 132 -17.14 -0.36 -8.11
CA GLY A 132 -17.03 -1.16 -6.89
C GLY A 132 -15.66 -1.81 -6.63
N ARG A 133 -14.76 -1.86 -7.63
CA ARG A 133 -13.43 -2.47 -7.47
C ARG A 133 -12.55 -1.75 -6.44
N THR A 134 -12.56 -0.42 -6.44
CA THR A 134 -11.70 0.39 -5.55
C THR A 134 -12.52 1.15 -4.51
N THR A 135 -12.20 0.95 -3.22
CA THR A 135 -12.79 1.68 -2.09
C THR A 135 -11.72 2.47 -1.35
N VAL A 136 -11.96 3.77 -1.12
CA VAL A 136 -11.09 4.63 -0.29
C VAL A 136 -11.76 4.93 1.04
N VAL A 137 -11.15 4.48 2.13
CA VAL A 137 -11.59 4.73 3.50
C VAL A 137 -10.72 5.81 4.11
N LEU A 138 -11.31 6.99 4.36
CA LEU A 138 -10.63 8.12 5.00
C LEU A 138 -10.84 8.09 6.51
N ILE A 139 -9.75 7.97 7.25
CA ILE A 139 -9.75 8.05 8.71
C ILE A 139 -9.47 9.48 9.13
N ARG A 140 -10.33 10.04 10.01
CA ARG A 140 -10.22 11.43 10.51
C ARG A 140 -9.10 11.61 11.54
N GLU A 141 -7.99 10.94 11.34
CA GLU A 141 -6.80 10.95 12.19
C GLU A 141 -5.55 11.06 11.31
N GLN A 142 -4.41 11.33 11.93
CA GLN A 142 -3.12 11.34 11.24
C GLN A 142 -2.56 9.92 11.24
N LEU A 143 -2.78 9.18 10.16
CA LEU A 143 -2.37 7.78 10.02
C LEU A 143 -1.45 7.58 8.84
N GLY A 144 -0.33 6.91 9.12
CA GLY A 144 0.77 6.73 8.18
C GLY A 144 1.43 8.06 7.82
N TYR A 145 2.42 7.95 6.95
CA TYR A 145 3.18 9.08 6.42
C TYR A 145 3.11 9.14 4.90
#